data_AF-A0A1G7IPE9-F1
#
_entry.id   AF-A0A1G7IPE9-F1
#
_cell.length_a   1.000
_cell.length_b   1.000
_cell.length_c   1.000
_cell.angle_alpha   90.00
_cell.angle_beta   90.00
_cell.angle_gamma   90.00
#
_symmetry.space_group_name_H-M   'P 1'
#
loop_
_entity.id
_entity.type
_entity.pdbx_description
1 polymer ?
#
loop_
_entity_poly.entity_id
_entity_poly.type
_entity_poly.pdbx_seq_one_letter_code
_entity_poly.pdbx_strand_id
1 'polypeptide(L)'
;MQYTDQISLARQVDMVFKELDTELGGMTSGTVFIQIRNNAIGKFGIRHNPIAGRNGQITEEEQGLSVEQRRSFKAMAIEVLKYKRYWTHGEISYEFALRQNTVIVDAILESNYNMANLLIQRYPKSKNAANTYHDVASDV
;
A
#
# COMPACT_ATOMS: atom_id res chain seq x y z
N MET A 1 -11.93 7.99 -27.46
CA MET A 1 -11.05 7.83 -26.29
C MET A 1 -11.97 7.72 -25.08
N GLN A 2 -12.26 6.52 -24.61
CA GLN A 2 -13.16 6.30 -23.47
C GLN A 2 -12.41 6.73 -22.20
N TYR A 3 -12.90 7.78 -21.53
CA TYR A 3 -12.57 8.03 -20.13
C TYR A 3 -13.30 6.94 -19.34
N THR A 4 -12.66 5.78 -19.16
CA THR A 4 -13.11 4.82 -18.16
C THR A 4 -13.05 5.54 -16.81
N ASP A 5 -14.19 5.64 -16.13
CA ASP A 5 -14.32 6.21 -14.79
C ASP A 5 -13.28 5.58 -13.87
N GLN A 6 -12.12 6.24 -13.72
CA GLN A 6 -11.11 5.79 -12.79
C GLN A 6 -11.67 5.99 -11.39
N ILE A 7 -11.94 4.87 -10.73
CA ILE A 7 -12.45 4.85 -9.35
C ILE A 7 -11.51 5.67 -8.47
N SER A 8 -12.07 6.58 -7.67
CA SER A 8 -11.29 7.44 -6.78
C SER A 8 -10.46 6.62 -5.78
N LEU A 9 -9.29 7.14 -5.39
CA LEU A 9 -8.41 6.47 -4.42
C LEU A 9 -9.14 6.17 -3.10
N ALA A 10 -10.01 7.07 -2.64
CA ALA A 10 -10.85 6.85 -1.45
C ALA A 10 -11.77 5.63 -1.59
N ARG A 11 -12.35 5.44 -2.78
CA ARG A 11 -13.20 4.27 -3.06
C ARG A 11 -12.38 2.99 -3.21
N GLN A 12 -11.14 3.08 -3.71
CA GLN A 12 -10.19 1.97 -3.69
C GLN A 12 -9.82 1.56 -2.26
N VAL A 13 -9.57 2.51 -1.36
CA VAL A 13 -9.36 2.21 0.07
C VAL A 13 -10.60 1.55 0.69
N ASP A 14 -11.82 2.01 0.38
CA ASP A 14 -13.04 1.33 0.86
C ASP A 14 -13.15 -0.12 0.36
N MET A 15 -12.70 -0.42 -0.86
CA MET A 15 -12.65 -1.80 -1.37
C MET A 15 -11.59 -2.64 -0.66
N VAL A 16 -10.40 -2.08 -0.41
CA VAL A 16 -9.33 -2.74 0.36
C VAL A 16 -9.84 -3.15 1.74
N PHE A 17 -10.49 -2.25 2.47
CA PHE A 17 -11.01 -2.55 3.81
C PHE A 17 -12.17 -3.55 3.83
N LYS A 18 -12.90 -3.73 2.71
CA LYS A 18 -13.90 -4.79 2.58
C LYS A 18 -13.25 -6.15 2.41
N GLU A 19 -12.19 -6.23 1.61
CA GLU A 19 -11.44 -7.47 1.42
C GLU A 19 -10.78 -7.92 2.73
N LEU A 20 -10.23 -6.96 3.48
CA LEU A 20 -9.54 -7.20 4.75
C LEU A 20 -10.49 -7.36 5.96
N ASP A 21 -11.81 -7.28 5.80
CA ASP A 21 -12.75 -7.22 6.95
C ASP A 21 -12.68 -8.46 7.84
N THR A 22 -12.58 -9.64 7.23
CA THR A 22 -12.47 -10.93 7.94
C THR A 22 -11.15 -11.02 8.72
N GLU A 23 -10.03 -10.65 8.09
CA GLU A 23 -8.71 -10.70 8.72
C GLU A 23 -8.62 -9.71 9.90
N LEU A 24 -9.10 -8.47 9.71
CA LEU A 24 -9.15 -7.46 10.79
C LEU A 24 -10.05 -7.89 11.95
N GLY A 25 -11.07 -8.73 11.69
CA GLY A 25 -11.91 -9.32 12.72
C GLY A 25 -11.21 -10.34 13.61
N GLY A 26 -10.08 -10.89 13.18
CA GLY A 26 -9.25 -11.83 13.94
C GLY A 26 -7.97 -11.20 14.53
N MET A 27 -7.81 -9.88 14.44
CA MET A 27 -6.58 -9.20 14.88
C MET A 27 -6.88 -8.05 15.83
N THR A 28 -6.14 -7.96 16.94
CA THR A 28 -6.17 -6.76 17.80
C THR A 28 -5.10 -5.75 17.44
N SER A 29 -4.03 -6.14 16.75
CA SER A 29 -2.97 -5.22 16.32
C SER A 29 -2.24 -5.68 15.07
N GLY A 30 -1.65 -4.75 14.34
CA GLY A 30 -0.87 -5.02 13.14
C GLY A 30 -0.64 -3.78 12.31
N THR A 31 -0.21 -3.97 11.06
CA THR A 31 -0.03 -2.88 10.10
C THR A 31 -0.74 -3.21 8.80
N VAL A 32 -1.76 -2.42 8.43
CA VAL A 32 -2.35 -2.46 7.09
C VAL A 32 -1.46 -1.63 6.16
N PHE A 33 -0.98 -2.18 5.05
CA PHE A 33 -0.21 -1.42 4.07
C PHE A 33 -0.93 -1.36 2.72
N ILE A 34 -0.77 -0.26 2.01
CA ILE A 34 -1.37 0.00 0.70
C ILE A 34 -0.31 0.60 -0.21
N GLN A 35 -0.05 -0.06 -1.34
CA GLN A 35 0.88 0.39 -2.37
C GLN A 35 0.13 1.03 -3.53
N ILE A 36 0.47 2.28 -3.80
CA ILE A 36 -0.17 3.13 -4.78
C ILE A 36 0.80 3.40 -5.94
N ARG A 37 0.32 3.22 -7.16
CA ARG A 37 1.01 3.57 -8.41
C ARG A 37 0.04 4.29 -9.33
N ASN A 38 0.41 5.48 -9.82
CA ASN A 38 -0.47 6.32 -10.64
C ASN A 38 -1.87 6.55 -10.02
N ASN A 39 -1.95 6.76 -8.71
CA ASN A 39 -3.21 6.87 -7.94
C ASN A 39 -4.12 5.61 -7.99
N ALA A 40 -3.59 4.46 -8.41
CA ALA A 40 -4.24 3.17 -8.31
C ALA A 40 -3.55 2.30 -7.25
N ILE A 41 -4.33 1.64 -6.42
CA ILE A 41 -3.85 0.65 -5.44
C ILE A 41 -3.54 -0.63 -6.21
N GLY A 42 -2.27 -1.00 -6.24
CA GLY A 42 -1.80 -2.21 -6.92
C GLY A 42 -1.59 -3.41 -5.98
N LYS A 43 -1.27 -3.13 -4.70
CA LYS A 43 -1.01 -4.16 -3.69
C LYS A 43 -1.41 -3.63 -2.32
N PHE A 44 -1.97 -4.49 -1.49
CA PHE A 44 -2.30 -4.20 -0.10
C PHE A 44 -2.20 -5.48 0.72
N GLY A 45 -2.27 -5.35 2.04
CA GLY A 45 -2.34 -6.49 2.96
C GLY A 45 -2.14 -6.07 4.39
N ILE A 46 -2.03 -7.06 5.27
CA ILE A 46 -1.79 -6.85 6.70
C ILE A 46 -0.47 -7.52 7.08
N ARG A 47 0.36 -6.79 7.84
CA ARG A 47 1.51 -7.36 8.56
C ARG A 47 1.05 -7.62 9.99
N HIS A 48 1.15 -8.87 10.43
CA HIS A 48 0.88 -9.23 11.81
C HIS A 48 2.03 -8.71 12.68
N ASN A 49 1.70 -8.11 13.82
CA ASN A 49 2.69 -7.93 14.86
C ASN A 49 3.19 -9.31 15.32
N PRO A 50 4.44 -9.43 15.82
CA PRO A 50 4.94 -10.69 16.35
C PRO A 50 3.90 -11.29 17.29
N ILE A 51 3.49 -12.54 17.05
CA ILE A 51 2.49 -13.19 17.90
C ILE A 51 3.09 -13.23 19.31
N ALA A 52 2.53 -12.41 20.20
CA ALA A 52 3.03 -12.30 21.55
C ALA A 52 2.78 -13.64 22.25
N GLY A 53 3.81 -14.49 22.27
CA GLY A 53 3.77 -15.73 23.00
C GLY A 53 3.69 -15.42 24.49
N ARG A 54 2.49 -15.45 25.07
CA ARG A 54 2.36 -15.46 26.54
C ARG A 54 2.78 -16.85 27.01
N ASN A 55 3.79 -16.92 27.86
CA ASN A 55 4.28 -18.16 28.48
C ASN A 55 4.74 -19.26 27.49
N GLY A 56 5.32 -18.89 26.34
CA GLY A 56 5.85 -19.86 25.37
C GLY A 56 4.79 -20.57 24.52
N GLN A 57 3.54 -20.10 24.54
CA GLN A 57 2.48 -20.56 23.65
C GLN A 57 2.08 -19.44 22.68
N ILE A 58 2.05 -19.77 21.39
CA ILE A 58 1.44 -18.96 20.34
C ILE A 58 -0.07 -19.21 20.44
N THR A 59 -0.79 -18.31 21.09
CA THR A 59 -2.26 -18.34 21.14
C THR A 59 -2.81 -17.41 20.09
N GLU A 60 -3.71 -17.90 19.25
CA GLU A 60 -4.55 -17.04 18.42
C GLU A 60 -5.45 -16.20 19.34
N GLU A 61 -5.62 -14.92 19.03
CA GLU A 61 -6.58 -14.09 19.75
C GLU A 61 -7.99 -14.50 19.32
N GLU A 62 -8.82 -14.93 20.29
CA GLU A 62 -10.17 -15.43 20.00
C GLU A 62 -11.08 -14.37 19.35
N GLN A 63 -10.78 -13.08 19.52
CA GLN A 63 -11.54 -11.94 18.99
C GLN A 63 -10.63 -10.76 18.62
N GLY A 64 -10.75 -10.27 17.39
CA GLY A 64 -10.09 -9.05 16.90
C GLY A 64 -11.00 -7.82 16.96
N LEU A 65 -10.87 -6.93 15.98
CA LEU A 65 -11.65 -5.69 15.92
C LEU A 65 -13.14 -5.96 15.71
N SER A 66 -13.99 -5.27 16.49
CA SER A 66 -15.45 -5.25 16.29
C SER A 66 -15.83 -4.58 14.96
N VAL A 67 -17.05 -4.79 14.48
CA VAL A 67 -17.56 -4.17 13.24
C VAL A 67 -17.48 -2.63 13.32
N GLU A 68 -17.79 -2.06 14.48
CA GLU A 68 -17.73 -0.62 14.73
C GLU A 68 -16.29 -0.11 14.69
N GLN A 69 -15.35 -0.85 15.27
CA GLN A 69 -13.93 -0.53 15.27
C GLN A 69 -13.35 -0.62 13.85
N ARG A 70 -13.70 -1.65 13.07
CA ARG A 70 -13.30 -1.76 11.65
C ARG A 70 -13.87 -0.64 10.81
N ARG A 71 -15.12 -0.24 11.06
CA ARG A 71 -15.75 0.92 10.39
C ARG A 71 -15.04 2.24 10.73
N SER A 72 -14.67 2.43 12.00
CA SER A 72 -13.92 3.60 12.47
C SER A 72 -12.53 3.65 11.83
N PHE A 73 -11.81 2.52 11.82
CA PHE A 73 -10.51 2.40 11.18
C PHE A 73 -10.58 2.75 9.69
N LYS A 74 -11.55 2.19 8.95
CA LYS A 74 -11.75 2.54 7.54
C LYS A 74 -12.01 4.03 7.31
N ALA A 75 -12.84 4.65 8.15
CA ALA A 75 -13.11 6.09 8.04
C ALA A 75 -11.84 6.92 8.22
N MET A 76 -11.00 6.55 9.19
CA MET A 76 -9.70 7.18 9.40
C MET A 76 -8.76 6.97 8.21
N ALA A 77 -8.68 5.75 7.67
CA ALA A 77 -7.85 5.45 6.51
C ALA A 77 -8.21 6.29 5.28
N ILE A 78 -9.50 6.52 5.05
CA ILE A 78 -9.97 7.42 3.99
C ILE A 78 -9.61 8.89 4.30
N GLU A 79 -9.73 9.32 5.56
CA GLU A 79 -9.38 10.67 5.98
C GLU A 79 -7.89 10.97 5.81
N VAL A 80 -7.01 10.01 6.09
CA VAL A 80 -5.56 10.12 5.91
C VAL A 80 -5.19 10.52 4.47
N LEU A 81 -5.99 10.13 3.48
CA LEU A 81 -5.76 10.52 2.08
C LEU A 81 -5.79 12.03 1.85
N LYS A 82 -6.45 12.82 2.72
CA LYS A 82 -6.44 14.30 2.64
C LYS A 82 -5.04 14.88 2.86
N TYR A 83 -4.16 14.14 3.55
CA TYR A 83 -2.79 14.55 3.87
C TYR A 83 -1.76 14.12 2.82
N LYS A 84 -2.18 13.36 1.80
CA LYS A 84 -1.35 13.01 0.64
C LYS A 84 -1.06 14.27 -0.21
N ARG A 85 0.21 14.68 -0.29
CA ARG A 85 0.64 15.90 -0.99
C ARG A 85 1.60 15.60 -2.14
N TYR A 86 1.21 15.97 -3.36
CA TYR A 86 2.09 16.04 -4.55
C TYR A 86 2.72 14.72 -5.06
N TRP A 87 2.29 13.56 -4.58
CA TRP A 87 2.77 12.27 -5.09
C TRP A 87 1.63 11.40 -5.64
N THR A 88 1.96 10.54 -6.60
CA THR A 88 1.02 9.57 -7.22
C THR A 88 1.49 8.12 -7.04
N HIS A 89 2.68 7.95 -6.47
CA HIS A 89 3.35 6.69 -6.20
C HIS A 89 3.85 6.67 -4.75
N GLY A 90 3.58 5.60 -4.02
CA GLY A 90 3.90 5.54 -2.61
C GLY A 90 3.33 4.34 -1.88
N GLU A 91 3.65 4.24 -0.60
CA GLU A 91 3.02 3.31 0.34
C GLU A 91 2.32 4.12 1.44
N ILE A 92 1.11 3.71 1.83
CA ILE A 92 0.48 4.17 3.06
C ILE A 92 0.44 2.97 4.01
N SER A 93 1.02 3.12 5.19
CA SER A 93 0.98 2.13 6.26
C SER A 93 0.12 2.66 7.40
N TYR A 94 -0.81 1.84 7.88
CA TYR A 94 -1.64 2.11 9.04
C TYR A 94 -1.28 1.11 10.14
N GLU A 95 -0.54 1.55 11.14
CA GLU A 95 -0.29 0.78 12.34
C GLU A 95 -1.52 0.90 13.24
N PHE A 96 -2.06 -0.23 13.69
CA PHE A 96 -3.23 -0.24 14.56
C PHE A 96 -3.03 -1.16 15.76
N ALA A 97 -3.67 -0.78 16.86
CA ALA A 97 -3.75 -1.60 18.06
C ALA A 97 -5.06 -1.34 18.82
N LEU A 98 -5.63 -2.40 19.38
CA LEU A 98 -6.77 -2.32 20.27
C LEU A 98 -6.29 -2.02 21.69
N ARG A 99 -6.70 -0.89 22.26
CA ARG A 99 -6.44 -0.53 23.66
C ARG A 99 -7.75 -0.13 24.34
N GLN A 100 -8.07 -0.76 25.47
CA GLN A 100 -9.27 -0.44 26.24
C GLN A 100 -10.54 -0.37 25.37
N ASN A 101 -10.73 -1.35 24.48
CA ASN A 101 -11.84 -1.43 23.53
C ASN A 101 -11.94 -0.27 22.50
N THR A 102 -10.85 0.49 22.33
CA THR A 102 -10.73 1.55 21.32
C THR A 102 -9.61 1.19 20.36
N VAL A 103 -9.87 1.31 19.06
CA VAL A 103 -8.83 1.16 18.04
C VAL A 103 -8.00 2.44 17.97
N ILE A 104 -6.70 2.32 18.21
CA ILE A 104 -5.73 3.39 17.99
C ILE A 104 -5.06 3.08 16.65
N VAL A 105 -4.93 4.10 15.81
CA VAL A 105 -4.36 3.97 14.47
C VAL A 105 -3.40 5.12 14.21
N ASP A 106 -2.18 4.79 13.83
CA ASP A 106 -1.17 5.72 13.34
C ASP A 106 -0.94 5.48 11.85
N ALA A 107 -0.78 6.56 11.07
CA ALA A 107 -0.63 6.47 9.62
C ALA A 107 0.70 7.08 9.15
N ILE A 108 1.43 6.31 8.33
CA ILE A 108 2.68 6.71 7.68
C ILE A 108 2.42 6.78 6.18
N LEU A 109 2.73 7.93 5.57
CA LEU A 109 2.64 8.13 4.13
C LEU A 109 4.04 8.28 3.56
N GLU A 110 4.42 7.36 2.68
CA GLU A 110 5.73 7.37 2.03
C GLU A 110 5.55 7.57 0.52
N SER A 111 6.16 8.62 -0.02
CA SER A 111 6.23 8.83 -1.47
C SER A 111 7.40 8.07 -2.08
N ASN A 112 7.13 7.25 -3.09
CA ASN A 112 8.15 6.39 -3.72
C ASN A 112 8.48 6.86 -5.14
N TYR A 113 9.72 7.29 -5.35
CA TYR A 113 10.22 7.76 -6.65
C TYR A 113 11.26 6.80 -7.21
N ASN A 114 11.01 6.29 -8.42
CA ASN A 114 11.98 5.48 -9.14
C ASN A 114 12.85 6.39 -10.02
N MET A 115 14.15 6.50 -9.68
CA MET A 115 15.10 7.32 -10.43
C MET A 115 15.27 6.88 -11.90
N ALA A 116 15.17 5.58 -12.21
CA ALA A 116 15.23 5.11 -13.60
C ALA A 116 14.07 5.68 -14.43
N ASN A 117 12.86 5.70 -13.87
CA ASN A 117 11.70 6.30 -14.54
C ASN A 117 11.87 7.81 -14.71
N LEU A 118 12.43 8.51 -13.72
CA LEU A 118 12.71 9.94 -13.81
C LEU A 118 13.76 10.28 -14.87
N LEU A 119 14.82 9.46 -14.98
CA LEU A 119 15.88 9.66 -15.97
C LEU A 119 15.38 9.38 -17.40
N ILE A 120 14.57 8.35 -17.61
CA ILE A 120 13.95 8.06 -18.91
C ILE A 120 13.03 9.22 -19.35
N GLN A 121 12.28 9.82 -18.43
CA GLN A 121 11.39 10.96 -18.73
C GLN A 121 12.15 12.27 -18.95
N ARG A 122 13.20 12.55 -18.17
CA ARG A 122 13.95 13.82 -18.25
C ARG A 122 15.01 13.83 -19.35
N TYR A 123 15.58 12.68 -19.66
CA TYR A 123 16.55 12.49 -20.72
C TYR A 123 16.01 11.41 -21.67
N PRO A 124 14.98 11.73 -22.48
CA PRO A 124 14.59 10.83 -23.55
C PRO A 124 15.85 10.59 -24.38
N LYS A 125 16.34 9.35 -24.41
CA LYS A 125 17.46 8.99 -25.28
C LYS A 125 17.12 9.53 -26.66
N SER A 126 17.99 10.39 -27.19
CA SER A 126 17.93 10.83 -28.57
C SER A 126 17.64 9.60 -29.43
N LYS A 127 16.67 9.70 -30.35
CA LYS A 127 16.25 8.61 -31.25
C LYS A 127 17.37 8.07 -32.15
N ASN A 128 18.61 8.56 -31.99
CA ASN A 128 19.81 8.15 -32.69
C ASN A 128 20.85 7.46 -31.78
N ALA A 129 20.44 6.74 -30.74
CA ALA A 129 21.31 5.72 -30.15
C ALA A 129 21.26 4.49 -31.08
N ALA A 130 22.09 4.58 -32.12
CA ALA A 130 22.21 3.66 -33.23
C ALA A 130 22.32 2.19 -32.78
N ASN A 131 21.81 1.32 -33.66
CA ASN A 131 22.17 -0.08 -33.74
C ASN A 131 23.69 -0.21 -33.58
N THR A 132 24.16 -0.87 -32.52
CA THR A 132 25.56 -1.29 -32.43
C THR A 132 25.62 -2.69 -31.84
N TYR A 133 25.10 -3.64 -32.61
CA TYR A 133 25.52 -5.03 -32.61
C TYR A 133 25.42 -5.55 -34.05
N HIS A 134 26.29 -5.02 -34.92
CA HIS A 134 26.65 -5.71 -36.15
C HIS A 134 28.14 -5.50 -36.41
N ASP A 135 28.79 -6.60 -36.77
CA ASP A 135 30.15 -6.75 -37.26
C ASP A 135 31.33 -6.63 -36.28
N VAL A 136 31.56 -7.74 -35.57
CA VAL A 136 32.92 -8.29 -35.41
C VAL A 136 32.87 -9.80 -35.67
N ALA A 137 32.72 -10.16 -36.95
CA ALA A 137 33.09 -11.48 -37.45
C ALA A 137 33.70 -11.32 -38.84
N SER A 138 34.92 -10.78 -38.87
CA SER A 138 35.84 -10.92 -39.99
C SER A 138 37.21 -11.33 -39.44
N ASP A 139 37.72 -12.42 -40.01
CA ASP A 139 39.13 -12.83 -40.10
C ASP A 139 39.74 -13.66 -38.96
N VAL A 140 39.63 -14.99 -39.10
CA VAL A 140 40.79 -15.91 -39.19
C VAL A 140 40.52 -16.96 -40.28
#